data_AF-A0A2L2Z3Z9-F1
#
_entry.id   AF-A0A2L2Z3Z9-F1
#
_cell.length_a   1.000
_cell.length_b   1.000
_cell.length_c   1.000
_cell.angle_alpha   90.00
_cell.angle_beta   90.00
_cell.angle_gamma   90.00
#
_symmetry.space_group_name_H-M   'P 1'
#
loop_
_entity.id
_entity.type
_entity.pdbx_description
1 polymer ?
#
loop_
_entity_poly.entity_id
_entity_poly.type
_entity_poly.pdbx_seq_one_letter_code
_entity_poly.pdbx_strand_id
1 'polypeptide(L)'
;IDYNVCFEKGKNLRVPEKVPYRMTPNIRTALGLNGVEGLFRFSCEHVMIVLRKGRETLLTLLEAFVYDPLVDWTPGNEGGYTGAVYGGQQAWVTETKQTRQEMEVDIALSMFAIRVAEMKGEW
;
A
#
# COMPACT_ATOMS: atom_id res chain seq x y z
N ILE A 1 17.75 -4.36 -7.63
CA ILE A 1 17.17 -3.85 -6.36
C ILE A 1 15.88 -3.19 -6.78
N ASP A 2 14.75 -3.66 -6.27
CA ASP A 2 13.43 -3.17 -6.71
C ASP A 2 12.85 -2.28 -5.61
N TYR A 3 12.47 -1.06 -5.98
CA TYR A 3 11.89 -0.07 -5.06
C TYR A 3 10.36 -0.04 -5.10
N ASN A 4 9.74 -1.04 -5.74
CA ASN A 4 8.30 -1.12 -5.96
C ASN A 4 7.49 -1.29 -4.65
N VAL A 5 8.16 -1.67 -3.56
CA VAL A 5 7.59 -1.82 -2.21
C VAL A 5 8.33 -0.87 -1.27
N CYS A 6 7.84 0.36 -1.19
CA CYS A 6 8.34 1.42 -0.31
C CYS A 6 7.22 1.99 0.55
N PHE A 7 7.56 2.79 1.58
CA PHE A 7 6.61 3.50 2.45
C PHE A 7 5.47 2.63 2.99
N GLU A 8 5.85 1.57 3.70
CA GLU A 8 4.92 0.63 4.37
C GLU A 8 4.04 -0.25 3.46
N LYS A 9 4.19 -0.17 2.13
CA LYS A 9 3.47 -1.02 1.18
C LYS A 9 3.64 -2.52 1.44
N GLY A 10 4.77 -2.94 2.03
CA GLY A 10 5.05 -4.32 2.42
C GLY A 10 4.06 -4.91 3.45
N LYS A 11 3.37 -4.06 4.23
CA LYS A 11 2.35 -4.50 5.20
C LYS A 11 1.03 -4.93 4.55
N ASN A 12 0.75 -4.44 3.34
CA ASN A 12 -0.50 -4.70 2.61
C ASN A 12 -0.37 -5.86 1.61
N LEU A 13 0.81 -6.49 1.52
CA LEU A 13 1.01 -7.67 0.68
C LEU A 13 0.15 -8.84 1.19
N ARG A 14 -0.19 -9.75 0.28
CA ARG A 14 -0.88 -11.02 0.62
C ARG A 14 -0.22 -11.74 1.80
N VAL A 15 1.11 -11.77 1.82
CA VAL A 15 1.90 -12.21 2.97
C VAL A 15 2.63 -10.97 3.50
N PRO A 16 2.18 -10.39 4.62
CA PRO A 16 2.69 -9.11 5.08
C PRO A 16 4.11 -9.23 5.65
N GLU A 17 4.93 -8.22 5.36
CA GLU A 17 6.24 -8.08 5.99
C GLU A 17 6.09 -7.63 7.45
N LYS A 18 6.52 -8.47 8.39
CA LYS A 18 6.41 -8.20 9.84
C LYS A 18 7.60 -7.45 10.44
N VAL A 19 8.72 -7.42 9.72
CA VAL A 19 9.97 -6.81 10.21
C VAL A 19 10.28 -5.53 9.44
N PRO A 20 10.81 -4.49 10.10
CA PRO A 20 11.08 -3.21 9.45
C PRO A 20 12.29 -3.23 8.50
N TYR A 21 13.22 -4.17 8.71
CA TYR A 21 14.39 -4.37 7.86
C TYR A 21 14.90 -5.80 8.00
N ARG A 22 15.71 -6.24 7.03
CA ARG A 22 16.26 -7.59 7.00
C ARG A 22 17.49 -7.70 7.90
N MET A 23 17.33 -8.31 9.07
CA MET A 23 18.42 -8.64 10.00
C MET A 23 18.42 -10.14 10.30
N THR A 24 18.82 -10.95 9.30
CA THR A 24 18.85 -12.41 9.40
C THR A 24 20.07 -12.88 10.21
N PRO A 25 20.10 -14.14 10.67
CA PRO A 25 21.28 -14.70 11.33
C PRO A 25 22.57 -14.56 10.50
N ASN A 26 22.49 -14.73 9.18
CA ASN A 26 23.66 -14.57 8.30
C ASN A 26 24.22 -13.14 8.35
N ILE A 27 23.35 -12.13 8.36
CA ILE A 27 23.77 -10.73 8.49
C ILE A 27 24.35 -10.50 9.89
N ARG A 28 23.72 -11.02 10.94
CA ARG A 28 24.21 -10.89 12.32
C ARG A 28 25.61 -11.49 12.50
N THR A 29 25.84 -12.68 11.93
CA THR A 29 27.15 -13.35 11.98
C THR A 29 28.21 -12.57 11.22
N ALA A 30 27.85 -11.92 10.11
CA ALA A 30 28.78 -11.10 9.33
C ALA A 30 29.27 -9.84 10.07
N LEU A 31 28.56 -9.37 11.11
CA LEU A 31 28.98 -8.23 11.93
C LEU A 31 30.12 -8.56 12.91
N GLY A 32 30.56 -9.82 12.96
CA GLY A 32 31.69 -10.26 13.77
C GLY A 32 31.35 -10.41 15.25
N LEU A 33 32.40 -10.37 16.09
CA LEU A 33 32.33 -10.74 17.51
C LEU A 33 31.34 -9.88 18.32
N ASN A 34 31.28 -8.58 18.01
CA ASN A 34 30.39 -7.64 18.72
C ASN A 34 28.95 -7.66 18.19
N GLY A 35 28.70 -8.37 17.08
CA GLY A 35 27.38 -8.47 16.45
C GLY A 35 26.72 -7.11 16.23
N VAL A 36 25.45 -7.00 16.63
CA VAL A 36 24.62 -5.79 16.47
C VAL A 36 25.00 -4.70 17.48
N GLU A 37 25.47 -5.08 18.66
CA GLU A 37 25.73 -4.18 19.79
C GLU A 37 26.99 -3.31 19.60
N GLY A 38 27.86 -3.68 18.66
CA GLY A 38 29.09 -2.95 18.39
C GLY A 38 28.92 -1.78 17.42
N LEU A 39 29.82 -1.74 16.44
CA LEU A 39 29.92 -0.64 15.47
C LEU A 39 28.63 -0.43 14.67
N PHE A 40 27.87 -1.51 14.43
CA PHE A 40 26.61 -1.45 13.70
C PHE A 40 25.60 -0.52 14.39
N ARG A 41 25.28 -0.77 15.68
CA ARG A 41 24.36 0.09 16.43
C ARG A 41 24.85 1.53 16.48
N PHE A 42 26.11 1.75 16.84
CA PHE A 42 26.67 3.11 16.96
C PHE A 42 26.56 3.88 15.63
N SER A 43 26.86 3.22 14.52
CA SER A 43 26.74 3.82 13.19
C SER A 43 25.29 4.14 12.84
N CYS A 44 24.36 3.22 13.12
CA CYS A 44 22.93 3.45 12.89
C CYS A 44 22.38 4.61 13.74
N GLU A 45 22.77 4.71 15.01
CA GLU A 45 22.38 5.82 15.89
C GLU A 45 22.90 7.15 15.34
N HIS A 46 24.17 7.20 14.93
CA HIS A 46 24.75 8.41 14.36
C HIS A 46 24.06 8.83 13.06
N VAL A 47 23.79 7.89 12.16
CA VAL A 47 23.04 8.13 10.93
C VAL A 47 21.64 8.66 11.25
N MET A 48 20.93 8.07 12.21
CA MET A 48 19.60 8.52 12.61
C MET A 48 19.62 9.95 13.18
N ILE A 49 20.66 10.32 13.93
CA ILE A 49 20.83 11.70 14.42
C ILE A 49 21.00 12.67 13.25
N VAL A 50 21.87 12.33 12.28
CA VAL A 50 22.12 13.17 11.10
C VAL A 50 20.87 13.33 10.25
N LEU A 51 20.16 12.23 9.96
CA LEU A 51 18.92 12.25 9.18
C LEU A 51 17.84 13.12 9.86
N ARG A 52 17.69 13.00 11.18
CA ARG A 52 16.73 13.83 11.94
C ARG A 52 17.10 15.31 11.94
N LYS A 53 18.40 15.64 12.00
CA LYS A 53 18.88 17.02 11.87
C LYS A 53 18.57 17.58 10.48
N GLY A 54 18.79 16.78 9.42
CA GLY A 54 18.51 17.13 8.03
C GLY A 54 17.06 16.88 7.57
N ARG A 55 16.08 16.86 8.48
CA ARG A 55 14.69 16.48 8.16
C ARG A 55 14.07 17.29 7.03
N GLU A 56 14.37 18.59 6.97
CA GLU A 56 13.78 19.50 5.99
C GLU A 56 14.24 19.14 4.58
N THR A 57 15.54 18.93 4.40
CA THR A 57 16.11 18.47 3.12
C THR A 57 15.54 17.12 2.69
N LEU A 58 15.39 16.17 3.62
CA LEU A 58 14.78 14.87 3.33
C LEU A 58 13.31 15.00 2.91
N LEU A 59 12.53 15.82 3.62
CA LEU A 59 11.13 16.04 3.28
C LEU A 59 10.97 16.69 1.90
N THR A 60 11.79 17.70 1.58
CA THR A 60 11.79 18.33 0.25
C THR A 60 12.09 17.31 -0.87
N LEU A 61 13.00 16.36 -0.63
CA LEU A 61 13.27 15.29 -1.59
C LEU A 61 12.10 14.29 -1.69
N LEU A 62 11.42 14.00 -0.57
CA LEU A 62 10.29 13.09 -0.53
C LEU A 62 9.01 13.67 -1.15
N GLU A 63 8.84 14.99 -1.15
CA GLU A 63 7.72 15.66 -1.84
C GLU A 63 7.65 15.28 -3.32
N ALA A 64 8.79 15.13 -3.99
CA ALA A 64 8.84 14.71 -5.40
C ALA A 64 8.17 13.35 -5.64
N PHE A 65 8.21 12.42 -4.67
CA PHE A 65 7.54 11.11 -4.78
C PHE A 65 6.04 11.18 -4.55
N VAL A 66 5.56 12.15 -3.77
CA VAL A 66 4.12 12.37 -3.55
C VAL A 66 3.46 12.90 -4.82
N TYR A 67 4.16 13.76 -5.55
CA TYR A 67 3.66 14.38 -6.77
C TYR A 67 3.97 13.59 -8.05
N ASP A 68 4.59 12.42 -7.96
CA ASP A 68 4.83 11.57 -9.13
C ASP A 68 3.50 10.98 -9.64
N PRO A 69 3.02 11.36 -10.84
CA PRO A 69 1.75 10.91 -11.37
C PRO A 69 1.71 9.41 -11.69
N LEU A 70 2.87 8.74 -11.74
CA LEU A 70 2.98 7.30 -12.00
C LEU A 70 2.91 6.47 -10.71
N VAL A 71 2.95 7.11 -9.54
CA VAL A 71 2.92 6.40 -8.25
C VAL A 71 1.52 6.42 -7.67
N ASP A 72 0.93 5.24 -7.55
CA ASP A 72 -0.37 5.03 -6.90
C ASP A 72 -0.16 4.73 -5.40
N TRP A 73 -0.53 5.69 -4.55
CA TRP A 73 -0.49 5.57 -3.09
C TRP A 73 -1.81 5.08 -2.48
N THR A 74 -2.84 4.82 -3.30
CA THR A 74 -4.18 4.53 -2.80
C THR A 74 -4.26 3.09 -2.26
N PRO A 75 -4.51 2.89 -0.94
CA PRO A 75 -4.69 1.55 -0.41
C PRO A 75 -5.99 0.95 -0.95
N GLY A 76 -5.87 -0.09 -1.79
CA GLY A 76 -7.02 -0.88 -2.27
C GLY A 76 -7.42 -0.71 -3.73
N ASN A 77 -6.80 0.20 -4.50
CA ASN A 77 -7.04 0.30 -5.95
C ASN A 77 -5.88 -0.34 -6.74
N GLU A 78 -5.67 -1.64 -6.56
CA GLU A 78 -4.64 -2.42 -7.29
C GLU A 78 -5.03 -2.70 -8.75
N GLY A 79 -5.55 -1.69 -9.45
CA GLY A 79 -5.64 -1.65 -10.92
C GLY A 79 -4.39 -1.04 -11.57
N GLY A 80 -3.52 -0.39 -10.79
CA GLY A 80 -2.22 0.10 -11.25
C GLY A 80 -1.17 -1.01 -11.35
N TYR A 81 -0.20 -0.85 -12.25
CA TYR A 81 0.87 -1.78 -12.64
C TYR A 81 1.61 -2.54 -11.51
N THR A 82 1.49 -2.09 -10.25
CA THR A 82 2.15 -2.70 -9.09
C THR A 82 1.40 -3.87 -8.45
N GLY A 83 0.07 -3.98 -8.65
CA GLY A 83 -0.75 -5.06 -8.09
C GLY A 83 -0.62 -6.40 -8.83
N ALA A 84 -0.22 -6.37 -10.10
CA ALA A 84 -0.10 -7.56 -10.94
C ALA A 84 1.11 -8.47 -10.59
N VAL A 85 2.05 -7.99 -9.76
CA VAL A 85 3.33 -8.66 -9.49
C VAL A 85 3.26 -9.62 -8.29
N TYR A 86 2.38 -9.37 -7.32
CA TYR A 86 2.26 -10.21 -6.12
C TYR A 86 0.91 -10.93 -6.07
N GLY A 87 0.85 -12.09 -6.73
CA GLY A 87 -0.36 -12.91 -6.87
C GLY A 87 -1.11 -13.20 -5.56
N GLY A 88 -2.28 -12.57 -5.41
CA GLY A 88 -3.20 -12.78 -4.28
C GLY A 88 -4.67 -12.50 -4.59
N GLN A 89 -5.05 -12.58 -5.85
CA GLN A 89 -6.22 -11.92 -6.44
C GLN A 89 -7.58 -12.61 -6.24
N GLN A 90 -7.74 -13.64 -5.40
CA GLN A 90 -8.99 -14.41 -5.39
C GLN A 90 -10.05 -13.97 -4.37
N ALA A 91 -9.68 -13.41 -3.22
CA ALA A 91 -10.66 -13.11 -2.17
C ALA A 91 -11.38 -11.76 -2.39
N TRP A 92 -10.63 -10.68 -2.55
CA TRP A 92 -11.18 -9.32 -2.67
C TRP A 92 -11.96 -9.08 -3.97
N VAL A 93 -11.50 -9.62 -5.11
CA VAL A 93 -12.19 -9.47 -6.40
C VAL A 93 -13.60 -10.07 -6.39
N THR A 94 -13.83 -11.10 -5.59
CA THR A 94 -15.14 -11.76 -5.48
C THR A 94 -16.12 -10.88 -4.69
N GLU A 95 -15.66 -10.30 -3.58
CA GLU A 95 -16.47 -9.47 -2.68
C GLU A 95 -16.84 -8.12 -3.33
N THR A 96 -15.90 -7.48 -4.05
CA THR A 96 -16.17 -6.21 -4.77
C THR A 96 -17.07 -6.40 -6.00
N LYS A 97 -16.99 -7.56 -6.67
CA LYS A 97 -17.92 -7.90 -7.76
C LYS A 97 -19.34 -8.13 -7.23
N GLN A 98 -19.48 -8.79 -6.08
CA GLN A 98 -20.78 -9.01 -5.44
C GLN A 98 -21.43 -7.68 -5.05
N THR A 99 -20.70 -6.78 -4.39
CA THR A 99 -21.23 -5.46 -3.99
C THR A 99 -21.59 -4.58 -5.18
N ARG A 100 -20.86 -4.66 -6.29
CA ARG A 100 -21.22 -3.93 -7.52
C ARG A 100 -22.50 -4.47 -8.16
N GLN A 101 -22.67 -5.80 -8.22
CA GLN A 101 -23.89 -6.40 -8.77
C GLN A 101 -25.12 -6.09 -7.90
N GLU A 102 -24.97 -6.10 -6.58
CA GLU A 102 -26.04 -5.70 -5.65
C GLU A 102 -26.45 -4.24 -5.86
N MET A 103 -25.47 -3.34 -6.03
CA MET A 103 -25.72 -1.93 -6.31
C MET A 103 -26.41 -1.71 -7.67
N GLU A 104 -26.01 -2.46 -8.71
CA GLU A 104 -26.63 -2.39 -10.04
C GLU A 104 -28.11 -2.83 -10.01
N VAL A 105 -28.45 -3.86 -9.22
CA VAL A 105 -29.83 -4.33 -9.03
C VAL A 105 -30.69 -3.28 -8.31
N ASP A 106 -30.15 -2.64 -7.26
CA ASP A 106 -30.89 -1.65 -6.47
C ASP A 106 -31.17 -0.36 -7.29
N ILE A 107 -30.21 0.05 -8.12
CA ILE A 107 -30.39 1.14 -9.08
C ILE A 107 -31.45 0.76 -10.12
N ALA A 108 -31.44 -0.45 -10.65
CA ALA A 108 -32.43 -0.87 -11.64
C ALA A 108 -33.85 -0.90 -11.06
N LEU A 109 -34.02 -1.39 -9.82
CA LEU A 109 -35.30 -1.44 -9.13
C LEU A 109 -35.84 -0.06 -8.79
N SER A 110 -34.98 0.86 -8.32
CA SER A 110 -35.38 2.25 -8.06
C SER A 110 -35.82 2.98 -9.33
N MET A 111 -35.07 2.80 -10.43
CA MET A 111 -35.43 3.37 -11.74
C MET A 111 -36.76 2.79 -12.26
N PHE A 112 -37.01 1.49 -12.06
CA PHE A 112 -38.29 0.87 -12.42
C PHE A 112 -39.45 1.40 -11.57
N ALA A 113 -39.26 1.57 -10.26
CA ALA A 113 -40.27 2.12 -9.37
C ALA A 113 -40.66 3.56 -9.74
N ILE A 114 -39.67 4.39 -10.10
CA ILE A 114 -39.89 5.75 -10.62
C ILE A 114 -40.72 5.69 -11.90
N ARG A 115 -40.38 4.83 -12.86
CA ARG A 115 -41.15 4.68 -14.11
C ARG A 115 -42.59 4.23 -13.89
N VAL A 116 -42.82 3.30 -12.97
CA VAL A 116 -44.18 2.86 -12.62
C VAL A 116 -44.97 3.98 -11.94
N ALA A 117 -44.33 4.80 -11.11
CA ALA A 117 -44.96 5.96 -10.49
C ALA A 117 -45.29 7.06 -11.51
N GLU A 118 -44.37 7.36 -12.44
CA GLU A 118 -44.58 8.30 -13.54
C GLU A 118 -45.75 7.85 -14.43
N MET A 119 -45.79 6.57 -14.84
CA MET A 119 -46.86 6.04 -15.70
C MET A 119 -48.24 6.01 -15.03
N LYS A 120 -48.30 6.00 -13.69
CA LYS A 120 -49.56 6.09 -12.93
C LYS A 120 -50.13 7.52 -12.87
N GLY A 121 -49.34 8.53 -13.21
CA GLY A 121 -49.78 9.93 -13.23
C GLY A 121 -50.48 10.37 -14.52
N GLU A 122 -50.48 9.54 -15.57
CA GLU A 122 -51.03 9.87 -16.90
C GLU A 122 -52.32 9.11 -17.26
N TRP A 123 -53.09 8.63 -16.27
CA TRP A 123 -54.46 8.10 -16.48
C TRP A 123 -55.49 8.88 -15.67
#